data_AF-A0ABD6BGG2-F1
#
_entry.id   AF-A0ABD6BGG2-F1
#
_cell.length_a   1.000
_cell.length_b   1.000
_cell.length_c   1.000
_cell.angle_alpha   90.00
_cell.angle_beta   90.00
_cell.angle_gamma   90.00
#
_symmetry.space_group_name_H-M   'P 1'
#
loop_
_entity.id
_entity.type
_entity.pdbx_description
1 polymer ?
#
loop_
_entity_poly.entity_id
_entity_poly.type
_entity_poly.pdbx_seq_one_letter_code
_entity_poly.pdbx_strand_id
1 'polypeptide(L)' 'MDRPSLDAGDIRWGWTCPRCETDASVTRDPNSATFRWECDDEDCAAVGFGFTSRRRARLALKEYHDRYQNIYR' A
#
# COMPACT_ATOMS: atom_id res chain seq x y z
N MET A 1 -10.83 8.02 -27.29
CA MET A 1 -10.02 8.59 -26.19
C MET A 1 -10.01 7.54 -25.08
N ASP A 2 -9.16 6.53 -25.26
CA ASP A 2 -9.01 5.42 -24.33
C ASP A 2 -8.12 5.88 -23.17
N ARG A 3 -8.72 5.97 -21.99
CA ARG A 3 -8.05 6.42 -20.78
C ARG A 3 -7.54 5.15 -20.13
N PRO A 4 -6.21 4.92 -19.98
CA PRO A 4 -5.72 3.70 -19.38
C PRO A 4 -6.24 3.68 -17.94
N SER A 5 -7.25 2.81 -17.74
CA SER A 5 -7.72 2.47 -16.41
C SER A 5 -6.52 1.82 -15.74
N LEU A 6 -5.89 2.55 -14.82
CA LEU A 6 -4.89 2.00 -13.93
C LEU A 6 -5.55 0.84 -13.19
N ASP A 7 -5.39 -0.37 -13.74
CA ASP A 7 -5.77 -1.63 -13.14
C ASP A 7 -5.10 -1.72 -11.78
N ALA A 8 -5.86 -1.28 -10.79
CA ALA A 8 -5.70 -1.72 -9.43
C ALA A 8 -6.05 -3.21 -9.46
N GLY A 9 -5.05 -4.04 -9.77
CA GLY A 9 -5.17 -5.49 -9.81
C GLY A 9 -5.95 -5.98 -8.59
N ASP A 10 -6.89 -6.89 -8.86
CA ASP A 10 -7.80 -7.58 -7.93
C ASP A 10 -7.68 -7.19 -6.44
N ILE A 11 -8.26 -6.04 -6.13
CA ILE A 11 -8.31 -5.39 -4.80
C ILE A 11 -9.20 -6.12 -3.76
N ARG A 12 -9.51 -7.40 -4.00
CA ARG A 12 -10.45 -8.21 -3.19
C ARG A 12 -9.78 -9.15 -2.19
N TRP A 13 -8.50 -9.46 -2.33
CA TRP A 13 -7.80 -10.46 -1.50
C TRP A 13 -6.37 -10.04 -1.12
N GLY A 14 -6.28 -9.15 -0.14
CA GLY A 14 -5.07 -8.97 0.68
C GLY A 14 -4.02 -8.05 0.07
N TRP A 15 -3.58 -7.08 0.86
CA TRP A 15 -2.56 -6.11 0.45
C TRP A 15 -1.24 -6.59 0.99
N THR A 16 -0.45 -7.30 0.20
CA THR A 16 0.72 -7.95 0.76
C THR A 16 1.89 -6.98 0.91
N CYS A 17 2.50 -6.94 2.10
CA CYS A 17 3.70 -6.20 2.40
C CYS A 17 4.87 -6.72 1.55
N PRO A 18 5.59 -5.87 0.81
CA PRO A 18 6.68 -6.31 -0.05
C PRO A 18 7.93 -6.77 0.69
N ARG A 19 8.02 -6.56 2.00
CA ARG A 19 9.19 -6.98 2.79
C ARG A 19 9.06 -8.39 3.36
N CYS A 20 7.87 -8.75 3.82
CA CYS A 20 7.62 -10.01 4.54
C CYS A 20 6.44 -10.81 3.98
N GLU A 21 5.83 -10.35 2.88
CA GLU A 21 4.70 -11.02 2.24
C GLU A 21 3.50 -11.27 3.18
N THR A 22 3.40 -10.50 4.26
CA THR A 22 2.26 -10.49 5.20
C THR A 22 1.21 -9.51 4.74
N ASP A 23 -0.05 -9.65 5.19
CA ASP A 23 -1.09 -8.67 4.87
C ASP A 23 -0.76 -7.26 5.42
N ALA A 24 -1.30 -6.24 4.79
CA ALA A 24 -1.10 -4.84 5.13
C ALA A 24 -2.46 -4.14 5.20
N SER A 25 -2.79 -3.67 6.38
CA SER A 25 -4.07 -3.04 6.65
C SER A 25 -4.03 -1.56 6.23
N VAL A 26 -5.01 -1.14 5.41
CA VAL A 26 -5.22 0.27 5.07
C VAL A 26 -6.30 0.87 5.97
N THR A 27 -5.92 1.79 6.85
CA THR A 27 -6.83 2.43 7.80
C THR A 27 -6.87 3.94 7.60
N ARG A 28 -7.95 4.57 8.07
CA ARG A 28 -8.03 6.03 8.14
C ARG A 28 -7.34 6.47 9.42
N ASP A 29 -6.41 7.42 9.30
CA ASP A 29 -5.79 8.04 10.45
C ASP A 29 -6.82 8.93 11.18
N PRO A 30 -7.11 8.65 12.47
CA PRO A 30 -8.11 9.41 13.21
C PRO A 30 -7.65 10.83 13.54
N ASN A 31 -6.34 11.11 13.53
CA ASN A 31 -5.78 12.40 13.95
C ASN A 31 -5.62 13.38 12.79
N SER A 32 -5.41 12.89 11.56
CA SER A 32 -5.01 13.73 10.42
C SER A 32 -5.99 13.73 9.26
N ALA A 33 -7.14 13.05 9.37
CA ALA A 33 -8.10 12.82 8.27
C ALA A 33 -7.49 12.18 7.00
N THR A 34 -6.22 11.76 7.06
CA THR A 34 -5.48 11.05 6.02
C THR A 34 -5.69 9.54 6.15
N PHE A 35 -5.13 8.79 5.22
CA PHE A 35 -5.07 7.34 5.24
C PHE A 35 -3.63 6.89 5.45
N ARG A 36 -3.49 5.74 6.11
CA ARG A 36 -2.22 5.04 6.28
C ARG A 36 -2.40 3.58 5.92
N TRP A 37 -1.31 2.95 5.53
CA TRP A 37 -1.21 1.51 5.43
C TRP A 37 -0.05 1.05 6.31
N GLU A 38 -0.22 -0.10 6.95
CA GLU A 38 0.75 -0.69 7.86
C GLU A 38 0.75 -2.20 7.65
N CYS A 39 1.93 -2.79 7.64
CA CYS A 39 2.05 -4.24 7.64
C CYS A 39 1.49 -4.80 8.95
N ASP A 40 0.72 -5.89 8.87
CA ASP A 40 0.16 -6.57 10.05
C ASP A 40 1.24 -7.30 10.86
N ASP A 41 2.41 -7.53 10.27
CA ASP A 41 3.55 -8.16 10.93
C ASP A 41 4.27 -7.18 11.88
N GLU A 42 4.40 -7.57 13.15
CA GLU A 42 5.00 -6.76 14.21
C GLU A 42 6.53 -6.57 14.07
N ASP A 43 7.21 -7.47 13.35
CA ASP A 43 8.64 -7.35 13.04
C ASP A 43 8.87 -6.46 11.80
N CYS A 44 7.81 -6.21 11.02
CA CYS A 44 7.87 -5.41 9.80
C CYS A 44 7.44 -3.95 10.02
N ALA A 45 8.43 -3.08 10.23
CA ALA A 45 8.27 -1.61 10.21
C ALA A 45 7.81 -0.97 8.86
N ALA A 46 7.18 -1.72 7.95
CA ALA A 46 6.74 -1.20 6.66
C ALA A 46 5.41 -0.45 6.85
N VAL A 47 5.48 0.88 6.77
CA VAL A 47 4.34 1.76 6.95
C VAL A 47 4.38 2.89 5.92
N GLY A 48 3.21 3.28 5.44
CA GLY A 48 3.03 4.50 4.65
C GLY A 48 1.88 5.32 5.22
N PHE A 49 2.06 6.63 5.34
CA PHE A 49 1.05 7.54 5.90
C PHE A 49 0.97 8.85 5.10
N GLY A 50 -0.04 9.68 5.42
CA GLY A 50 -0.22 10.99 4.80
C GLY A 50 -1.00 10.97 3.48
N PHE A 51 -1.72 9.87 3.19
CA PHE A 51 -2.46 9.77 1.94
C PHE A 51 -3.82 10.46 2.03
N THR A 52 -4.20 11.21 1.00
CA THR A 52 -5.49 11.91 0.97
C THR A 52 -6.68 11.00 0.70
N SER A 53 -6.45 9.75 0.29
CA SER A 53 -7.51 8.77 0.02
C SER A 53 -7.01 7.34 0.16
N ARG A 54 -7.90 6.39 0.46
CA ARG A 54 -7.60 4.94 0.46
C ARG A 54 -6.93 4.48 -0.84
N ARG A 55 -7.41 4.97 -1.98
CA ARG A 55 -6.83 4.66 -3.30
C ARG A 55 -5.36 5.13 -3.42
N ARG A 56 -5.03 6.31 -2.88
CA ARG A 56 -3.65 6.84 -2.87
C ARG A 56 -2.75 5.99 -1.98
N ALA A 57 -3.23 5.60 -0.79
CA ALA A 57 -2.50 4.69 0.09
C ALA A 57 -2.19 3.36 -0.60
N ARG A 58 -3.15 2.81 -1.36
CA ARG A 58 -2.97 1.57 -2.13
C ARG A 58 -1.96 1.72 -3.26
N LEU A 59 -2.02 2.80 -4.03
CA LEU A 59 -1.04 3.06 -5.09
C LEU A 59 0.37 3.17 -4.50
N ALA A 60 0.51 3.88 -3.38
CA ALA A 60 1.80 4.02 -2.72
C ALA A 60 2.35 2.69 -2.20
N LEU A 61 1.50 1.77 -1.72
CA LEU A 61 1.93 0.41 -1.35
C LEU A 61 2.44 -0.38 -2.57
N LYS A 62 1.75 -0.30 -3.72
CA LYS A 62 2.19 -0.90 -4.98
C LYS A 62 3.52 -0.31 -5.47
N GLU A 63 3.66 1.02 -5.42
CA GLU A 63 4.91 1.72 -5.76
C GLU A 63 6.05 1.33 -4.81
N TYR A 64 5.75 1.19 -3.51
CA TYR A 64 6.72 0.72 -2.52
C TYR A 64 7.19 -0.71 -2.83
N HIS A 65 6.28 -1.59 -3.24
CA HIS A 65 6.59 -2.95 -3.66
C HIS A 65 7.49 -3.00 -4.89
N ASP A 66 7.13 -2.27 -5.96
CA ASP A 66 7.94 -2.19 -7.18
C ASP A 66 9.36 -1.67 -6.90
N ARG A 67 9.46 -0.60 -6.09
CA ARG A 67 10.74 -0.02 -5.70
C ARG A 67 11.59 -1.00 -4.89
N TYR A 68 10.98 -1.73 -3.94
CA TYR A 68 11.70 -2.69 -3.11
C TYR A 68 12.23 -3.86 -3.95
N GLN A 69 11.41 -4.40 -4.85
CA GLN A 69 11.85 -5.44 -5.79
C GLN A 69 12.93 -4.96 -6.76
N ASN A 70 12.91 -3.69 -7.15
CA ASN A 70 13.94 -3.13 -8.03
C ASN A 70 15.31 -3.00 -7.33
N ILE A 71 15.32 -2.67 -6.04
CA ILE A 71 16.55 -2.45 -5.25
C ILE A 71 17.24 -3.77 -4.87
N TYR A 72 16.46 -4.82 -4.59
CA TYR A 72 16.99 -6.12 -4.15
C TYR A 72 17.12 -7.16 -5.28
N ARG A 73 17.05 -6.73 -6.54
CA ARG A 73 17.23 -7.59 -7.70
C ARG A 73 18.70 -7.79 -8.07
#